data_AF-A0A699Z7B7-F1
#
_entry.id   AF-A0A699Z7B7-F1
#
_cell.length_a   1.000
_cell.length_b   1.000
_cell.length_c   1.000
_cell.angle_alpha   90.00
_cell.angle_beta   90.00
_cell.angle_gamma   90.00
#
_symmetry.space_group_name_H-M   'P 1'
#
loop_
_entity.id
_entity.type
_entity.pdbx_description
1 polymer ?
#
loop_
_entity_poly.entity_id
_entity_poly.type
_entity_poly.pdbx_seq_one_letter_code
_entity_poly.pdbx_strand_id
1 'polypeptide(L)'
;MAAGDVKVNAEIRDLTRIERIGAHSHIRGLGLDDALEARAVSQGMVGQVRARKAAGVILNMIKEGKIAGRAVLLAGQPGTGKTAIAMGMAKALGEETPFAMMASSEIFSLDMSKTEALTQAFRKAIGVRIKEETEIIEGEVVEIEIDRPEAGGVAKTGKLTLKTTEMETIYDLGVKMIESLTKEKVVAGDVITIDKSSGPTTKFVQCPEGELQKRKEVVHVVTLHEIDVINSRSQ
;
A
#
# COMPACT_ATOMS: atom_id res chain seq x y z
N MET A 1 -16.85 27.91 -1.89
CA MET A 1 -15.59 27.24 -1.50
C MET A 1 -15.55 25.94 -2.28
N ALA A 2 -14.76 25.90 -3.34
CA ALA A 2 -14.63 24.72 -4.20
C ALA A 2 -13.89 23.63 -3.42
N ALA A 3 -14.47 22.44 -3.35
CA ALA A 3 -13.78 21.23 -2.90
C ALA A 3 -12.63 20.99 -3.87
N GLY A 4 -11.39 21.14 -3.40
CA GLY A 4 -10.22 20.80 -4.20
C GLY A 4 -10.22 19.30 -4.44
N ASP A 5 -10.20 18.89 -5.70
CA ASP A 5 -9.89 17.52 -6.09
C ASP A 5 -8.55 17.15 -5.46
N VAL A 6 -8.59 16.27 -4.46
CA VAL A 6 -7.40 15.65 -3.90
C VAL A 6 -6.87 14.74 -4.99
N LYS A 7 -5.99 15.28 -5.83
CA LYS A 7 -5.18 14.46 -6.74
C LYS A 7 -4.25 13.64 -5.86
N VAL A 8 -4.65 12.41 -5.57
CA VAL A 8 -3.77 11.34 -5.06
C VAL A 8 -2.82 10.95 -6.20
N ASN A 9 -2.04 11.92 -6.69
CA ASN A 9 -0.99 11.72 -7.67
C ASN A 9 0.25 11.24 -6.93
N ALA A 10 0.16 10.00 -6.52
CA ALA A 10 1.20 9.00 -6.65
C ALA A 10 0.63 7.78 -5.95
N GLU A 11 0.39 6.71 -6.71
CA GLU A 11 0.79 5.41 -6.20
C GLU A 11 2.29 5.51 -5.88
N ILE A 12 2.61 6.06 -4.71
CA ILE A 12 3.78 5.67 -3.98
C ILE A 12 3.43 4.25 -3.53
N ARG A 13 3.48 3.30 -4.47
CA ARG A 13 4.17 2.06 -4.18
C ARG A 13 5.53 2.55 -3.72
N ASP A 14 5.62 2.81 -2.41
CA ASP A 14 6.82 3.19 -1.70
C ASP A 14 7.90 2.42 -2.40
N LEU A 15 8.74 3.14 -3.18
CA LEU A 15 9.82 2.63 -3.99
C LEU A 15 10.37 1.47 -3.20
N THR A 16 9.95 0.23 -3.53
CA THR A 16 9.86 -0.89 -2.59
C THR A 16 11.09 -0.76 -1.75
N ARG A 17 10.95 -0.25 -0.51
CA ARG A 17 12.10 -0.07 0.37
C ARG A 17 12.59 -1.48 0.40
N ILE A 18 13.68 -1.75 -0.35
CA ILE A 18 14.15 -3.11 -0.55
C ILE A 18 14.23 -3.59 0.87
N GLU A 19 13.36 -4.54 1.25
CA GLU A 19 13.35 -5.07 2.59
C GLU A 19 14.66 -5.86 2.66
N ARG A 20 15.77 -5.13 2.86
CA ARG A 20 17.04 -5.71 3.23
C ARG A 20 16.67 -6.54 4.42
N ILE A 21 16.95 -7.83 4.32
CA ILE A 21 16.69 -8.84 5.35
C ILE A 21 17.01 -8.21 6.70
N GLY A 22 15.97 -7.73 7.38
CA GLY A 22 16.11 -7.08 8.66
C GLY A 22 16.38 -8.15 9.70
N ALA A 23 16.93 -7.78 10.85
CA ALA A 23 17.17 -8.72 11.95
C ALA A 23 15.88 -9.48 12.40
N HIS A 24 14.71 -8.98 12.00
CA HIS A 24 13.39 -9.52 12.35
C HIS A 24 12.51 -9.87 11.14
N SER A 25 13.06 -9.96 9.92
CA SER A 25 12.28 -10.29 8.71
C SER A 25 11.68 -11.70 8.70
N HIS A 26 12.22 -12.60 9.51
CA HIS A 26 11.71 -13.97 9.68
C HIS A 26 10.40 -14.04 10.49
N ILE A 27 10.03 -12.96 11.19
CA ILE A 27 8.86 -12.92 12.06
C ILE A 27 7.62 -12.61 11.23
N ARG A 28 6.69 -13.56 11.18
CA ARG A 28 5.42 -13.44 10.44
C ARG A 28 4.21 -13.24 11.36
N GLY A 29 4.39 -13.36 12.67
CA GLY A 29 3.33 -13.18 13.65
C GLY A 29 3.74 -13.67 15.04
N LEU A 30 2.79 -13.72 15.97
CA LEU A 30 3.03 -14.15 17.36
C LEU A 30 3.05 -15.68 17.54
N GLY A 31 2.61 -16.47 16.56
CA GLY A 31 2.63 -17.94 16.58
C GLY A 31 1.78 -18.56 17.71
N LEU A 32 0.62 -17.96 17.98
CA LEU A 32 -0.36 -18.44 18.95
C LEU A 32 -1.36 -19.38 18.27
N ASP A 33 -1.99 -20.26 19.04
CA ASP A 33 -3.18 -21.00 18.62
C ASP A 33 -4.48 -20.24 18.97
N ASP A 34 -5.63 -20.82 18.61
CA ASP A 34 -6.95 -20.24 18.84
C ASP A 34 -7.30 -20.13 20.35
N ALA A 35 -6.60 -20.90 21.20
CA ALA A 35 -6.71 -20.83 22.65
C ALA A 35 -5.75 -19.82 23.29
N LEU A 36 -5.06 -19.00 22.48
CA LEU A 36 -4.03 -18.03 22.90
C LEU A 36 -2.80 -18.67 23.55
N GLU A 37 -2.53 -19.94 23.30
CA GLU A 37 -1.32 -20.60 23.76
C GLU A 37 -0.20 -20.48 22.73
N ALA A 38 1.00 -20.13 23.20
CA ALA A 38 2.15 -19.96 22.33
C ALA A 38 2.81 -21.31 22.04
N ARG A 39 2.83 -21.70 20.77
CA ARG A 39 3.56 -22.88 20.32
C ARG A 39 5.06 -22.68 20.49
N ALA A 40 5.78 -23.76 20.81
CA ALA A 40 7.23 -23.73 21.06
C ALA A 40 8.02 -23.08 19.91
N VAL A 41 7.65 -23.39 18.67
CA VAL A 41 8.17 -22.80 17.43
C VAL A 41 6.99 -22.55 16.49
N SER A 42 6.74 -21.30 16.11
CA SER A 42 5.70 -20.94 15.14
C SER A 42 5.85 -19.52 14.61
N GLN A 43 5.50 -19.28 13.34
CA GLN A 43 5.51 -17.96 12.68
C GLN A 43 6.82 -17.16 12.81
N GLY A 44 7.96 -17.87 12.89
CA GLY A 44 9.29 -17.26 13.08
C GLY A 44 9.63 -16.93 14.53
N MET A 45 8.73 -17.15 15.47
CA MET A 45 8.96 -16.98 16.90
C MET A 45 9.32 -18.30 17.58
N VAL A 46 10.31 -18.25 18.48
CA VAL A 46 10.75 -19.40 19.28
C VAL A 46 10.77 -19.01 20.76
N GLY A 47 10.23 -19.88 21.62
CA GLY A 47 10.22 -19.64 23.06
C GLY A 47 9.37 -18.42 23.47
N GLN A 48 9.77 -17.75 24.56
CA GLN A 48 9.06 -16.60 25.15
C GLN A 48 7.54 -16.82 25.32
N VAL A 49 7.16 -18.02 25.79
CA VAL A 49 5.76 -18.48 25.85
C VAL A 49 4.88 -17.50 26.63
N ARG A 50 5.34 -17.06 27.81
CA ARG A 50 4.59 -16.12 28.68
C ARG A 50 4.40 -14.76 28.01
N ALA A 51 5.45 -14.21 27.41
CA ALA A 51 5.40 -12.90 26.78
C ALA A 51 4.56 -12.90 25.50
N ARG A 52 4.63 -13.98 24.70
CA ARG A 52 3.79 -14.16 23.51
C ARG A 52 2.32 -14.34 23.86
N LYS A 53 2.01 -15.13 24.90
CA LYS A 53 0.65 -15.28 25.42
C LYS A 53 0.09 -13.94 25.90
N ALA A 54 0.86 -13.18 26.67
CA ALA A 54 0.47 -11.83 27.10
C ALA A 54 0.25 -10.87 25.92
N ALA A 55 1.13 -10.88 24.93
CA ALA A 55 0.99 -10.10 23.70
C ALA A 55 -0.28 -10.47 22.91
N GLY A 56 -0.64 -11.76 22.88
CA GLY A 56 -1.89 -12.23 22.27
C GLY A 56 -3.14 -11.72 22.97
N VAL A 57 -3.15 -11.74 24.31
CA VAL A 57 -4.26 -11.18 25.09
C VAL A 57 -4.41 -9.68 24.82
N ILE A 58 -3.29 -8.94 24.78
CA ILE A 58 -3.30 -7.51 24.42
C ILE A 58 -3.83 -7.30 23.01
N LEU A 59 -3.40 -8.11 22.04
CA LEU A 59 -3.84 -8.02 20.66
C LEU A 59 -5.36 -8.27 20.51
N ASN A 60 -5.92 -9.22 21.25
CA ASN A 60 -7.36 -9.43 21.31
C ASN A 60 -8.09 -8.25 21.95
N MET A 61 -7.57 -7.70 23.05
CA MET A 61 -8.16 -6.51 23.67
C MET A 61 -8.14 -5.28 22.74
N ILE A 62 -7.13 -5.17 21.86
CA ILE A 62 -7.06 -4.15 20.81
C ILE A 62 -8.12 -4.42 19.73
N LYS A 63 -8.23 -5.66 19.23
CA LYS A 63 -9.23 -6.04 18.22
C LYS A 63 -10.67 -5.87 18.70
N GLU A 64 -10.92 -6.11 19.98
CA GLU A 64 -12.22 -5.89 20.62
C GLU A 64 -12.50 -4.42 20.95
N GLY A 65 -11.52 -3.50 20.78
CA GLY A 65 -11.68 -2.08 21.08
C GLY A 65 -11.83 -1.75 22.57
N LYS A 66 -11.55 -2.69 23.49
CA LYS A 66 -11.68 -2.50 24.94
C LYS A 66 -10.59 -1.62 25.54
N ILE A 67 -9.49 -1.42 24.82
CA ILE A 67 -8.35 -0.60 25.25
C ILE A 67 -8.14 0.53 24.25
N ALA A 68 -8.19 1.77 24.76
CA ALA A 68 -7.74 2.98 24.06
C ALA A 68 -6.84 3.80 24.99
N GLY A 69 -5.78 4.42 24.44
CA GLY A 69 -4.91 5.33 25.18
C GLY A 69 -3.99 4.68 26.23
N ARG A 70 -3.76 3.36 26.17
CA ARG A 70 -2.83 2.67 27.09
C ARG A 70 -1.51 2.33 26.39
N ALA A 71 -0.40 2.58 27.08
CA ALA A 71 0.92 2.17 26.62
C ALA A 71 1.27 0.75 27.11
N VAL A 72 1.94 -0.02 26.27
CA VAL A 72 2.46 -1.36 26.61
C VAL A 72 3.97 -1.27 26.76
N LEU A 73 4.49 -1.67 27.93
CA LEU A 73 5.92 -1.69 28.19
C LEU A 73 6.43 -3.13 28.19
N LEU A 74 7.40 -3.43 27.31
CA LEU A 74 8.13 -4.69 27.30
C LEU A 74 9.48 -4.53 27.99
N ALA A 75 9.67 -5.17 29.14
CA ALA A 75 10.90 -5.11 29.94
C ALA A 75 11.62 -6.47 29.94
N GLY A 76 12.95 -6.45 30.00
CA GLY A 76 13.78 -7.66 30.04
C GLY A 76 15.24 -7.39 29.65
N GLN A 77 16.10 -8.39 29.80
CA GLN A 77 17.53 -8.28 29.44
C GLN A 77 17.75 -8.07 27.92
N PRO A 78 18.86 -7.46 27.47
CA PRO A 78 19.21 -7.39 26.05
C PRO A 78 19.19 -8.77 25.39
N GLY A 79 18.79 -8.86 24.11
CA GLY A 79 18.74 -10.14 23.38
C GLY A 79 17.53 -11.04 23.66
N THR A 80 16.64 -10.68 24.59
CA THR A 80 15.46 -11.51 24.94
C THR A 80 14.29 -11.46 23.95
N GLY A 81 14.42 -10.77 22.81
CA GLY A 81 13.39 -10.72 21.77
C GLY A 81 12.26 -9.70 21.99
N LYS A 82 12.48 -8.63 22.77
CA LYS A 82 11.47 -7.57 22.99
C LYS A 82 10.99 -6.94 21.67
N THR A 83 11.93 -6.49 20.84
CA THR A 83 11.64 -5.91 19.52
C THR A 83 10.99 -6.95 18.59
N ALA A 84 11.39 -8.21 18.70
CA ALA A 84 10.80 -9.31 17.95
C ALA A 84 9.31 -9.52 18.30
N ILE A 85 8.95 -9.46 19.58
CA ILE A 85 7.54 -9.56 20.01
C ILE A 85 6.73 -8.37 19.50
N ALA A 86 7.26 -7.15 19.57
CA ALA A 86 6.59 -5.96 19.03
C ALA A 86 6.33 -6.08 17.52
N MET A 87 7.32 -6.57 16.76
CA MET A 87 7.16 -6.86 15.34
C MET A 87 6.11 -7.95 15.09
N GLY A 88 6.12 -9.01 15.89
CA GLY A 88 5.12 -10.08 15.81
C GLY A 88 3.70 -9.59 16.09
N MET A 89 3.54 -8.66 17.05
CA MET A 89 2.25 -7.99 17.31
C MET A 89 1.79 -7.17 16.11
N ALA A 90 2.67 -6.37 15.51
CA ALA A 90 2.37 -5.56 14.33
C ALA A 90 1.92 -6.43 13.15
N LYS A 91 2.66 -7.50 12.84
CA LYS A 91 2.29 -8.43 11.76
C LYS A 91 0.99 -9.18 12.05
N ALA A 92 0.67 -9.47 13.32
CA ALA A 92 -0.57 -10.15 13.70
C ALA A 92 -1.82 -9.23 13.72
N LEU A 93 -1.63 -7.90 13.74
CA LEU A 93 -2.72 -6.93 13.57
C LEU A 93 -3.15 -6.83 12.10
N GLY A 94 -2.22 -7.01 11.17
CA GLY A 94 -2.46 -7.10 9.73
C GLY A 94 -1.47 -6.25 8.94
N GLU A 95 -1.22 -6.61 7.68
CA GLU A 95 -0.30 -5.87 6.80
C GLU A 95 -0.80 -4.45 6.48
N GLU A 96 -2.11 -4.24 6.56
CA GLU A 96 -2.73 -2.92 6.39
C GLU A 96 -2.55 -1.99 7.59
N THR A 97 -2.05 -2.49 8.73
CA THR A 97 -1.87 -1.66 9.93
C THR A 97 -0.51 -0.98 9.90
N PRO A 98 -0.43 0.37 9.92
CA PRO A 98 0.84 1.06 9.89
C PRO A 98 1.61 0.80 11.17
N PHE A 99 2.91 0.54 11.03
CA PHE A 99 3.80 0.28 12.15
C PHE A 99 5.05 1.15 12.03
N ALA A 100 5.24 2.02 13.02
CA ALA A 100 6.41 2.89 13.10
C ALA A 100 7.33 2.40 14.23
N MET A 101 8.54 1.98 13.88
CA MET A 101 9.64 1.82 14.84
C MET A 101 10.44 3.11 14.90
N MET A 102 10.77 3.54 16.12
CA MET A 102 11.63 4.67 16.38
C MET A 102 12.56 4.32 17.54
N ALA A 103 13.83 4.68 17.40
CA ALA A 103 14.77 4.63 18.51
C ALA A 103 14.70 5.93 19.31
N SER A 104 14.82 5.86 20.64
CA SER A 104 14.75 7.07 21.49
C SER A 104 15.81 8.11 21.14
N SER A 105 16.96 7.69 20.60
CA SER A 105 18.02 8.58 20.13
C SER A 105 17.62 9.39 18.90
N GLU A 106 16.70 8.89 18.06
CA GLU A 106 16.24 9.59 16.84
C GLU A 106 15.39 10.83 17.18
N ILE A 107 14.83 10.91 18.39
CA ILE A 107 14.06 12.07 18.86
C ILE A 107 14.97 13.28 19.08
N PHE A 108 16.26 13.04 19.37
CA PHE A 108 17.24 14.09 19.62
C PHE A 108 17.97 14.43 18.32
N SER A 109 17.34 15.25 17.49
CA SER A 109 17.94 15.79 16.26
C SER A 109 18.28 17.27 16.40
N LEU A 110 19.25 17.73 15.60
CA LEU A 110 19.53 19.16 15.40
C LEU A 110 18.59 19.78 14.36
N ASP A 111 18.10 18.97 13.41
CA ASP A 111 17.30 19.43 12.27
C ASP A 111 15.84 19.74 12.65
N MET A 112 15.34 19.13 13.72
CA MET A 112 13.95 19.25 14.15
C MET A 112 13.81 19.25 15.67
N SER A 113 12.74 19.88 16.16
CA SER A 113 12.43 19.88 17.58
C SER A 113 11.99 18.50 18.08
N LYS A 114 12.24 18.20 19.35
CA LYS A 114 11.81 16.94 20.00
C LYS A 114 10.30 16.71 19.90
N THR A 115 9.51 17.78 19.99
CA THR A 115 8.05 17.74 19.85
C THR A 115 7.63 17.40 18.44
N GLU A 116 8.33 17.93 17.43
CA GLU A 116 8.06 17.64 16.03
C GLU A 116 8.41 16.19 15.69
N ALA A 117 9.58 15.70 16.15
CA ALA A 117 9.99 14.31 15.95
C ALA A 117 8.96 13.31 16.52
N LEU A 118 8.46 13.58 17.74
CA LEU A 118 7.40 12.76 18.35
C LEU A 118 6.06 12.88 17.61
N THR A 119 5.68 14.09 17.19
CA THR A 119 4.42 14.31 16.46
C THR A 119 4.42 13.55 15.14
N GLN A 120 5.53 13.60 14.40
CA GLN A 120 5.70 12.81 13.18
C GLN A 120 5.68 11.30 13.46
N ALA A 121 6.31 10.85 14.54
CA ALA A 121 6.28 9.43 14.93
C ALA A 121 4.85 8.92 15.16
N PHE A 122 4.05 9.67 15.92
CA PHE A 122 2.65 9.33 16.16
C PHE A 122 1.81 9.38 14.88
N ARG A 123 2.00 10.40 14.02
CA ARG A 123 1.25 10.51 12.76
C ARG A 123 1.64 9.45 11.73
N LYS A 124 2.87 8.95 11.75
CA LYS A 124 3.30 7.78 10.94
C LYS A 124 2.65 6.48 11.42
N ALA A 125 2.34 6.36 12.70
CA ALA A 125 1.72 5.18 13.29
C ALA A 125 0.18 5.16 13.18
N ILE A 126 -0.44 6.23 12.67
CA ILE A 126 -1.89 6.34 12.51
C ILE A 126 -2.22 6.34 11.02
N GLY A 127 -2.96 5.32 10.59
CA GLY A 127 -3.41 5.16 9.22
C GLY A 127 -4.89 5.52 9.08
N VAL A 128 -5.22 6.18 7.99
CA VAL A 128 -6.59 6.44 7.56
C VAL A 128 -6.89 5.50 6.40
N ARG A 129 -7.96 4.71 6.55
CA ARG A 129 -8.45 3.83 5.49
C ARG A 129 -9.51 4.58 4.69
N ILE A 130 -9.23 4.84 3.43
CA ILE A 130 -10.11 5.50 2.49
C ILE A 130 -10.63 4.44 1.53
N LYS A 131 -11.95 4.35 1.41
CA LYS A 131 -12.60 3.54 0.39
C LYS A 131 -12.98 4.46 -0.75
N GLU A 132 -12.46 4.18 -1.93
CA GLU A 132 -12.76 4.93 -3.15
C GLU A 132 -13.36 3.98 -4.18
N GLU A 133 -14.42 4.43 -4.84
CA GLU A 133 -14.97 3.71 -5.99
C GLU A 133 -14.28 4.23 -7.25
N THR A 134 -13.46 3.40 -7.88
CA THR A 134 -12.84 3.72 -9.16
C THR A 134 -13.48 2.91 -10.28
N GLU A 135 -13.63 3.55 -11.44
CA GLU A 135 -14.08 2.89 -12.67
C GLU A 135 -12.86 2.35 -13.40
N ILE A 136 -12.80 1.02 -13.51
CA ILE A 136 -11.70 0.30 -14.13
C ILE A 136 -12.17 -0.26 -15.45
N ILE A 137 -11.34 -0.08 -16.48
CA ILE A 137 -11.55 -0.67 -17.80
C ILE A 137 -10.64 -1.89 -17.95
N GLU A 138 -11.23 -3.06 -18.23
CA GLU A 138 -10.50 -4.31 -18.44
C GLU A 138 -10.80 -4.87 -19.83
N GLY A 139 -9.77 -5.15 -20.61
CA GLY A 139 -9.95 -5.70 -21.96
C GLY A 139 -8.65 -6.22 -22.57
N GLU A 140 -8.79 -7.08 -23.58
CA GLU A 140 -7.70 -7.50 -24.45
C GLU A 140 -7.47 -6.44 -25.54
N VAL A 141 -6.22 -6.09 -25.77
CA VAL A 141 -5.85 -5.14 -26.82
C VAL A 141 -5.89 -5.82 -28.18
N VAL A 142 -6.77 -5.36 -29.07
CA VAL A 142 -6.81 -5.86 -30.46
C VAL A 142 -5.81 -5.09 -31.33
N GLU A 143 -5.84 -3.76 -31.23
CA GLU A 143 -5.01 -2.88 -32.06
C GLU A 143 -4.70 -1.57 -31.33
N ILE A 144 -3.49 -1.06 -31.55
CA ILE A 144 -3.04 0.24 -31.04
C ILE A 144 -2.55 1.05 -32.24
N GLU A 145 -3.28 2.11 -32.58
CA GLU A 145 -2.85 3.11 -33.56
C GLU A 145 -2.29 4.32 -32.80
N ILE A 146 -1.04 4.69 -33.06
CA ILE A 146 -0.44 5.90 -32.48
C ILE A 146 -0.12 6.84 -33.64
N ASP A 147 -0.88 7.92 -33.76
CA ASP A 147 -0.63 8.95 -34.74
C ASP A 147 0.47 9.89 -34.21
N ARG A 148 1.62 9.88 -34.88
CA ARG A 148 2.74 10.74 -34.57
C ARG A 148 2.92 11.71 -35.74
N PRO A 149 2.58 13.00 -35.58
CA PRO A 149 2.78 13.95 -36.66
C PRO A 149 4.27 14.09 -36.99
N GLU A 150 4.63 13.94 -38.27
CA GLU A 150 6.02 13.98 -38.75
C GLU A 150 6.71 15.34 -38.52
N ALA A 151 5.94 16.40 -38.21
CA ALA A 151 6.41 17.76 -38.04
C ALA A 151 6.39 18.23 -36.57
N GLY A 152 7.26 17.68 -35.71
CA GLY A 152 7.68 18.29 -34.43
C GLY A 152 6.59 18.69 -33.41
N GLY A 153 5.34 18.28 -33.61
CA GLY A 153 4.19 18.65 -32.78
C GLY A 153 4.06 17.75 -31.55
N VAL A 154 3.77 18.37 -30.40
CA VAL A 154 3.74 17.73 -29.07
C VAL A 154 2.49 16.87 -28.84
N ALA A 155 1.47 16.93 -29.71
CA ALA A 155 0.23 16.18 -29.56
C ALA A 155 0.34 14.80 -30.23
N LYS A 156 0.76 13.80 -29.46
CA LYS A 156 0.56 12.39 -29.81
C LYS A 156 -0.90 12.03 -29.50
N THR A 157 -1.68 11.71 -30.51
CA THR A 157 -3.04 11.16 -30.37
C THR A 157 -3.01 9.72 -30.84
N GLY A 158 -3.74 8.83 -30.17
CA GLY A 158 -3.78 7.43 -30.55
C GLY A 158 -5.19 6.88 -30.44
N LYS A 159 -5.44 5.74 -31.04
CA LYS A 159 -6.66 4.95 -30.87
C LYS A 159 -6.28 3.59 -30.33
N LEU A 160 -7.05 3.12 -29.37
CA LEU A 160 -6.90 1.82 -28.74
C LEU A 160 -8.18 1.04 -28.91
N THR A 161 -8.09 -0.12 -29.55
CA THR A 161 -9.22 -1.05 -29.67
C THR A 161 -9.10 -2.11 -28.59
N LEU A 162 -10.06 -2.11 -27.66
CA LEU A 162 -10.17 -3.09 -26.58
C LEU A 162 -11.34 -4.02 -26.83
N LYS A 163 -11.13 -5.31 -26.58
CA LYS A 163 -12.12 -6.36 -26.74
C LYS A 163 -12.26 -7.18 -25.47
N THR A 164 -13.50 -7.44 -25.08
CA THR A 164 -13.85 -8.51 -24.14
C THR A 164 -14.58 -9.64 -24.88
N THR A 165 -15.01 -10.67 -24.17
CA THR A 165 -15.82 -11.75 -24.77
C THR A 165 -17.15 -11.26 -25.33
N GLU A 166 -17.68 -10.14 -24.85
CA GLU A 166 -19.03 -9.65 -25.17
C GLU A 166 -19.04 -8.39 -26.04
N MET A 167 -18.03 -7.53 -25.93
CA MET A 167 -18.02 -6.22 -26.60
C MET A 167 -16.63 -5.83 -27.11
N GLU A 168 -16.62 -5.05 -28.17
CA GLU A 168 -15.42 -4.42 -28.74
C GLU A 168 -15.64 -2.91 -28.76
N THR A 169 -14.68 -2.16 -28.24
CA THR A 169 -14.78 -0.71 -28.07
C THR A 169 -13.49 -0.02 -28.46
N ILE A 170 -13.63 1.14 -29.10
CA ILE A 170 -12.51 1.97 -29.55
C ILE A 170 -12.39 3.17 -28.60
N TYR A 171 -11.22 3.36 -28.01
CA TYR A 171 -10.89 4.46 -27.12
C TYR A 171 -9.87 5.39 -27.76
N ASP A 172 -10.13 6.70 -27.71
CA ASP A 172 -9.14 7.71 -28.07
C ASP A 172 -8.16 7.92 -26.90
N LEU A 173 -6.87 7.73 -27.19
CA LEU A 173 -5.78 7.87 -26.24
C LEU A 173 -5.19 9.29 -26.25
N GLY A 174 -5.04 9.85 -25.05
CA GLY A 174 -4.26 11.07 -24.84
C GLY A 174 -2.76 10.82 -24.69
N VAL A 175 -1.96 11.89 -24.79
CA VAL A 175 -0.48 11.86 -24.73
C VAL A 175 0.05 11.06 -23.53
N LYS A 176 -0.52 11.26 -22.33
CA LYS A 176 -0.08 10.57 -21.10
C LYS A 176 -0.33 9.07 -21.13
N MET A 177 -1.47 8.64 -21.68
CA MET A 177 -1.78 7.21 -21.79
C MET A 177 -0.87 6.54 -22.82
N ILE A 178 -0.58 7.20 -23.93
CA ILE A 178 0.36 6.70 -24.95
C ILE A 178 1.76 6.50 -24.35
N GLU A 179 2.24 7.44 -23.53
CA GLU A 179 3.53 7.31 -22.85
C GLU A 179 3.57 6.13 -21.87
N SER A 180 2.50 5.93 -21.09
CA SER A 180 2.38 4.77 -20.20
C SER A 180 2.33 3.44 -20.97
N LEU A 181 1.55 3.35 -22.05
CA LEU A 181 1.50 2.16 -22.90
C LEU A 181 2.85 1.87 -23.57
N THR A 182 3.55 2.91 -24.04
CA THR A 182 4.90 2.78 -24.63
C THR A 182 5.91 2.32 -23.57
N LYS A 183 5.79 2.79 -22.32
CA LYS A 183 6.67 2.43 -21.22
C LYS A 183 6.47 0.98 -20.77
N GLU A 184 5.23 0.52 -20.72
CA GLU A 184 4.89 -0.88 -20.39
C GLU A 184 5.09 -1.84 -21.57
N LYS A 185 5.34 -1.32 -22.78
CA LYS A 185 5.52 -2.09 -24.03
C LYS A 185 4.34 -3.01 -24.32
N VAL A 186 3.14 -2.45 -24.23
CA VAL A 186 1.90 -3.18 -24.53
C VAL A 186 1.87 -3.56 -26.01
N VAL A 187 1.55 -4.82 -26.30
CA VAL A 187 1.41 -5.37 -27.64
C VAL A 187 -0.06 -5.77 -27.87
N ALA A 188 -0.47 -5.83 -29.14
CA ALA A 188 -1.74 -6.47 -29.51
C ALA A 188 -1.76 -7.93 -29.00
N GLY A 189 -2.84 -8.30 -28.32
CA GLY A 189 -3.02 -9.58 -27.62
C GLY A 189 -2.79 -9.51 -26.10
N ASP A 190 -2.29 -8.39 -25.56
CA ASP A 190 -2.13 -8.22 -24.12
C ASP A 190 -3.45 -7.87 -23.44
N VAL A 191 -3.70 -8.43 -22.26
CA VAL A 191 -4.81 -8.03 -21.39
C VAL A 191 -4.35 -6.89 -20.50
N ILE A 192 -5.05 -5.76 -20.57
CA ILE A 192 -4.72 -4.56 -19.80
C ILE A 192 -5.86 -4.13 -18.91
N THR A 193 -5.49 -3.54 -17.77
CA THR A 193 -6.39 -2.93 -16.81
C THR A 193 -6.07 -1.44 -16.74
N ILE A 194 -6.99 -0.59 -17.21
CA ILE A 194 -6.84 0.86 -17.21
C ILE A 194 -7.69 1.44 -16.08
N ASP A 195 -7.04 2.05 -15.10
CA ASP A 195 -7.72 2.93 -14.15
C ASP A 195 -7.76 4.34 -14.75
N LYS A 196 -8.95 4.97 -14.78
CA LYS A 196 -9.12 6.35 -15.26
C LYS A 196 -8.23 7.36 -14.52
N SER A 197 -7.90 7.07 -13.26
CA SER A 197 -7.10 7.93 -12.38
C SER A 197 -5.59 7.62 -12.42
N SER A 198 -5.23 6.32 -12.46
CA SER A 198 -3.86 5.85 -12.21
C SER A 198 -3.10 5.40 -13.47
N GLY A 199 -3.78 5.33 -14.62
CA GLY A 199 -3.18 4.94 -15.89
C GLY A 199 -3.25 3.43 -16.16
N PRO A 200 -2.74 2.99 -17.34
CA PRO A 200 -2.78 1.59 -17.74
C PRO A 200 -1.78 0.75 -16.94
N THR A 201 -2.22 -0.40 -16.46
CA THR A 201 -1.37 -1.46 -15.92
C THR A 201 -1.59 -2.76 -16.69
N THR A 202 -0.50 -3.36 -17.14
CA THR A 202 -0.47 -4.64 -17.86
C THR A 202 -0.52 -5.83 -16.91
N LYS A 203 -1.40 -6.80 -17.18
CA LYS A 203 -1.42 -8.10 -16.51
C LYS A 203 -1.62 -9.20 -17.53
N PHE A 204 -0.66 -10.10 -17.64
CA PHE A 204 -0.78 -11.29 -18.48
C PHE A 204 -1.79 -12.27 -17.86
N VAL A 205 -3.04 -12.22 -18.34
CA VAL A 205 -4.14 -13.11 -17.95
C VAL A 205 -4.91 -13.49 -19.22
N GLN A 206 -5.75 -14.52 -19.14
CA GLN A 206 -6.70 -14.84 -20.22
C GLN A 206 -7.68 -13.67 -20.45
N CYS A 207 -8.28 -13.64 -21.64
CA CYS A 207 -9.25 -12.63 -22.05
C CYS A 207 -10.37 -12.48 -20.99
N PRO A 208 -10.57 -11.26 -20.45
CA PRO A 208 -11.54 -11.05 -19.37
C PRO A 208 -12.97 -11.21 -19.89
N GLU A 209 -13.79 -11.92 -19.10
CA GLU A 209 -15.22 -12.10 -19.37
C GLU A 209 -16.04 -10.94 -18.78
N GLY A 210 -17.12 -10.58 -19.50
CA GLY A 210 -18.14 -9.61 -19.08
C GLY A 210 -17.94 -8.17 -19.55
N GLU A 211 -18.52 -7.23 -18.79
CA GLU A 211 -18.51 -5.80 -19.11
C GLU A 211 -17.11 -5.20 -19.06
N LEU A 212 -16.80 -4.36 -20.05
CA LEU A 212 -15.48 -3.75 -20.20
C LEU A 212 -15.21 -2.67 -19.13
N GLN A 213 -16.25 -1.99 -18.63
CA GLN A 213 -16.15 -0.98 -17.58
C GLN A 213 -16.78 -1.49 -16.28
N LYS A 214 -15.95 -1.77 -15.28
CA LYS A 214 -16.39 -2.26 -13.96
C LYS A 214 -16.16 -1.19 -12.90
N ARG A 215 -17.10 -1.07 -11.96
CA ARG A 215 -16.89 -0.31 -10.72
C ARG A 215 -16.22 -1.21 -9.69
N LYS A 216 -15.06 -0.77 -9.19
CA LYS A 216 -14.32 -1.49 -8.17
C LYS A 216 -14.10 -0.57 -6.96
N GLU A 217 -14.41 -1.07 -5.78
CA GLU A 217 -13.96 -0.44 -4.55
C GLU A 217 -12.48 -0.73 -4.35
N VAL A 218 -11.66 0.32 -4.35
CA VAL A 218 -10.25 0.26 -3.99
C VAL A 218 -10.09 0.84 -2.58
N VAL A 219 -9.44 0.06 -1.71
CA VAL A 219 -9.15 0.47 -0.34
C VAL A 219 -7.72 0.98 -0.29
N HIS A 220 -7.56 2.26 0.01
CA HIS A 220 -6.28 2.90 0.23
C HIS A 220 -6.03 3.10 1.71
N VAL A 221 -4.84 2.74 2.19
CA VAL A 221 -4.40 3.06 3.55
C VAL A 221 -3.27 4.07 3.43
N VAL A 222 -3.47 5.26 3.97
CA VAL A 222 -2.50 6.36 3.95
C VAL A 222 -2.22 6.80 5.38
N THR A 223 -0.96 7.07 5.73
CA THR A 223 -0.64 7.56 7.08
C THR A 223 -0.95 9.05 7.22
N LEU A 224 -1.29 9.51 8.43
CA LEU A 224 -1.53 10.95 8.66
C LEU A 224 -0.31 11.80 8.29
N HIS A 225 0.89 11.26 8.52
CA HIS A 225 2.13 11.95 8.16
C HIS A 225 2.29 12.11 6.65
N GLU A 226 1.95 11.10 5.85
CA GLU A 226 1.95 11.23 4.39
C GLU A 226 0.99 12.31 3.91
N ILE A 227 -0.21 12.34 4.48
CA ILE A 227 -1.22 13.38 4.15
C ILE A 227 -0.67 14.78 4.47
N ASP A 228 -0.02 14.94 5.62
CA ASP A 228 0.61 16.23 5.99
C ASP A 228 1.68 16.64 4.97
N VAL A 229 2.56 15.70 4.60
CA VAL A 229 3.67 15.97 3.66
C VAL A 229 3.13 16.33 2.28
N ILE A 230 2.13 15.60 1.79
CA ILE A 230 1.46 15.87 0.50
C ILE A 230 0.91 17.29 0.51
N ASN A 231 0.12 17.65 1.53
CA ASN A 231 -0.50 18.97 1.64
C ASN A 231 0.52 20.10 1.81
N SER A 232 1.65 19.84 2.48
CA SER A 232 2.71 20.85 2.69
C SER A 232 3.57 21.13 1.45
N ARG A 233 3.75 20.15 0.56
CA ARG A 233 4.61 20.30 -0.65
C ARG A 233 3.87 20.91 -1.84
N SER A 234 2.54 20.92 -1.78
CA SER A 234 1.67 21.50 -2.81
C SER A 234 1.43 23.01 -2.67
N GLN A 235 2.05 23.67 -1.68
CA GLN A 235 2.20 25.13 -1.59
C GLN A 235 3.65 25.53 -1.87
#